data_AF-A0A7J9TAI4-F1
#
_entry.id   AF-A0A7J9TAI4-F1
#
_cell.length_a   1.000
_cell.length_b   1.000
_cell.length_c   1.000
_cell.angle_alpha   90.00
_cell.angle_beta   90.00
_cell.angle_gamma   90.00
#
_symmetry.space_group_name_H-M   'P 1'
#
loop_
_entity.id
_entity.type
_entity.pdbx_description
1 polymer ?
#
loop_
_entity_poly.entity_id
_entity_poly.type
_entity_poly.pdbx_seq_one_letter_code
_entity_poly.pdbx_strand_id
1 'polypeptide(L)'
;MVQRKHIALEPEHVSKLQPLIDKHHGNLSAAIREAVDLTAIALQYYDTMEDAKSLITNLKEIGEDQVIIQAPVFHWLLKKDKGLIIDKQTLDYMIDPFSITTIPELQDYTNNMCRDFGWHVDVMIDSDDNDNPTYATITLNSNYKERIYFLGIILSKYLAIYKNLGIISVHPQLDEIEIELQEKKSNDEALQNLVDNLGYMVNIEKELTAHPNFWHCLINEHSASSYNLVTIHRNFYEDLLIGKIPKAILTIESENIRPLEEMPFAAFLHTIKTVAETSRMVDKIYIEGNDLKIRHGFRNMKAVRNIKDIFLSILEKSGYNYDSEITSSYIYLTHHPEIDNKISELFVKLSENIDEVPKIISEFVNFVKTLEKIDFLEQLQVFGRRLGRQIIIYHEKKYGSRHWDLTTFANAFKVVDTQIKSQWEIRTNSMEYTVHECSYADDFNKCHMHREIFKGAIEYAFGTLAEVEIIKLLGHGDDYCDVYITVK
;
A
#
# COMPACT_ATOMS: atom_id res chain seq x y z
N MET A 1 -68.27 -1.91 31.54
CA MET A 1 -69.38 -2.87 31.35
C MET A 1 -68.78 -4.26 31.37
N VAL A 2 -69.18 -5.14 32.30
CA VAL A 2 -68.61 -6.50 32.40
C VAL A 2 -69.44 -7.45 31.55
N GLN A 3 -68.87 -8.00 30.47
CA GLN A 3 -69.48 -9.09 29.71
C GLN A 3 -69.13 -10.43 30.37
N ARG A 4 -70.14 -11.19 30.80
CA ARG A 4 -69.96 -12.58 31.23
C ARG A 4 -70.10 -13.50 30.03
N LYS A 5 -69.03 -14.21 29.68
CA LYS A 5 -69.01 -15.29 28.70
C LYS A 5 -68.60 -16.57 29.41
N HIS A 6 -69.24 -17.68 29.06
CA HIS A 6 -68.84 -19.00 29.56
C HIS A 6 -67.64 -19.47 28.74
N ILE A 7 -66.54 -19.84 29.41
CA ILE A 7 -65.32 -20.34 28.77
C ILE A 7 -65.13 -21.77 29.26
N ALA A 8 -65.04 -22.73 28.33
CA ALA A 8 -64.59 -24.07 28.61
C ALA A 8 -63.07 -24.11 28.38
N LEU A 9 -62.32 -24.60 29.36
CA LEU A 9 -60.88 -24.79 29.26
C LEU A 9 -60.57 -26.27 29.48
N GLU A 10 -59.76 -26.83 28.58
CA GLU A 10 -59.26 -28.18 28.76
C GLU A 10 -58.31 -28.24 29.97
N PRO A 11 -58.20 -29.39 30.65
CA PRO A 11 -57.33 -29.55 31.82
C PRO A 11 -55.86 -29.12 31.58
N GLU A 12 -55.34 -29.33 30.36
CA GLU A 12 -53.99 -28.89 29.99
C GLU A 12 -53.83 -27.36 30.04
N HIS A 13 -54.84 -26.61 29.60
CA HIS A 13 -54.84 -25.14 29.63
C HIS A 13 -55.02 -24.59 31.04
N VAL A 14 -55.80 -25.29 31.90
CA VAL A 14 -55.91 -24.95 33.31
C VAL A 14 -54.57 -25.17 34.03
N SER A 15 -53.88 -26.27 33.73
CA SER A 15 -52.52 -26.54 34.23
C SER A 15 -51.54 -25.42 33.88
N LYS A 16 -51.55 -24.92 32.63
CA LYS A 16 -50.71 -23.79 32.20
C LYS A 16 -51.01 -22.48 32.97
N LEU A 17 -52.24 -22.30 33.43
CA LEU A 17 -52.65 -21.14 34.25
C LEU A 17 -52.39 -21.32 35.75
N GLN A 18 -52.01 -22.52 36.21
CA GLN A 18 -51.86 -22.84 37.63
C GLN A 18 -50.99 -21.85 38.42
N PRO A 19 -49.84 -21.37 37.91
CA PRO A 19 -49.03 -20.37 38.62
C PRO A 19 -49.78 -19.07 38.90
N LEU A 20 -50.63 -18.62 37.97
CA LEU A 20 -51.48 -17.43 38.13
C LEU A 20 -52.68 -17.72 39.04
N ILE A 21 -53.25 -18.92 38.96
CA ILE A 21 -54.35 -19.36 39.83
C ILE A 21 -53.88 -19.38 41.28
N ASP A 22 -52.70 -19.92 41.54
CA ASP A 22 -52.09 -19.99 42.88
C ASP A 22 -51.78 -18.58 43.42
N LYS A 23 -51.23 -17.71 42.57
CA LYS A 23 -50.99 -16.29 42.89
C LYS A 23 -52.28 -15.56 43.31
N HIS A 24 -53.40 -15.90 42.69
CA HIS A 24 -54.72 -15.34 43.00
C HIS A 24 -55.57 -16.22 43.94
N HIS A 25 -54.93 -17.09 44.72
CA HIS A 25 -55.57 -17.93 45.74
C HIS A 25 -56.77 -18.74 45.22
N GLY A 26 -56.63 -19.35 44.04
CA GLY A 26 -57.67 -20.16 43.41
C GLY A 26 -58.69 -19.37 42.58
N ASN A 27 -58.56 -18.04 42.46
CA ASN A 27 -59.46 -17.23 41.67
C ASN A 27 -59.11 -17.26 40.17
N LEU A 28 -59.75 -18.16 39.44
CA LEU A 28 -59.55 -18.34 38.00
C LEU A 28 -59.87 -17.07 37.19
N SER A 29 -60.86 -16.27 37.60
CA SER A 29 -61.20 -15.04 36.88
C SER A 29 -60.12 -13.96 37.02
N ALA A 30 -59.45 -13.89 38.17
CA ALA A 30 -58.34 -12.97 38.37
C ALA A 30 -57.09 -13.45 37.60
N ALA A 31 -56.82 -14.76 37.63
CA ALA A 31 -55.75 -15.38 36.84
C ALA A 31 -55.91 -15.15 35.33
N ILE A 32 -57.13 -15.30 34.79
CA ILE A 32 -57.42 -15.03 33.36
C ILE A 32 -57.22 -13.55 33.02
N ARG A 33 -57.62 -12.61 33.89
CA ARG A 33 -57.38 -11.17 33.65
C ARG A 33 -55.90 -10.85 33.60
N GLU A 34 -55.13 -11.38 34.55
CA GLU A 34 -53.67 -11.16 34.55
C GLU A 34 -53.01 -11.82 33.33
N ALA A 35 -53.46 -12.99 32.88
CA ALA A 35 -52.98 -13.59 31.64
C ALA A 35 -53.27 -12.72 30.40
N VAL A 36 -54.44 -12.08 30.35
CA VAL A 36 -54.79 -11.11 29.30
C VAL A 36 -53.92 -9.86 29.39
N ASP A 37 -53.66 -9.34 30.58
CA ASP A 37 -52.78 -8.18 30.78
C ASP A 37 -51.33 -8.49 30.36
N LEU A 38 -50.81 -9.66 30.72
CA LEU A 38 -49.49 -10.14 30.27
C LEU A 38 -49.43 -10.30 28.75
N THR A 39 -50.51 -10.77 28.13
CA THR A 39 -50.63 -10.87 26.67
C THR A 39 -50.61 -9.49 26.02
N ALA A 40 -51.31 -8.51 26.62
CA ALA A 40 -51.33 -7.13 26.14
C ALA A 40 -49.95 -6.47 26.27
N ILE A 41 -49.21 -6.72 27.35
CA ILE A 41 -47.83 -6.26 27.52
C ILE A 41 -46.93 -6.88 26.45
N ALA A 42 -47.03 -8.18 26.21
CA ALA A 42 -46.25 -8.84 25.15
C ALA A 42 -46.52 -8.20 23.78
N LEU A 43 -47.79 -7.96 23.44
CA LEU A 43 -48.18 -7.30 22.18
C LEU A 43 -47.82 -5.80 22.10
N GLN A 44 -47.46 -5.14 23.20
CA GLN A 44 -46.91 -3.77 23.15
C GLN A 44 -45.45 -3.76 22.70
N TYR A 45 -44.71 -4.85 22.98
CA TYR A 45 -43.29 -4.97 22.65
C TYR A 45 -43.03 -5.81 21.39
N TYR A 46 -44.02 -6.58 20.93
CA TYR A 46 -43.91 -7.50 19.78
C TYR A 46 -45.10 -7.33 18.83
N ASP A 47 -44.85 -7.35 17.52
CA ASP A 47 -45.86 -7.12 16.48
C ASP A 47 -46.92 -8.23 16.40
N THR A 48 -46.56 -9.49 16.70
CA THR A 48 -47.49 -10.62 16.72
C THR A 48 -47.33 -11.53 17.95
N MET A 49 -48.37 -12.33 18.24
CA MET A 49 -48.33 -13.34 19.31
C MET A 49 -47.31 -14.46 19.03
N GLU A 50 -47.07 -14.79 17.77
CA GLU A 50 -46.08 -15.79 17.39
C GLU A 50 -44.65 -15.25 17.57
N ASP A 51 -44.41 -13.96 17.32
CA ASP A 51 -43.11 -13.32 17.61
C ASP A 51 -42.83 -13.30 19.12
N ALA A 52 -43.83 -12.91 19.91
CA ALA A 52 -43.72 -12.94 21.38
C ALA A 52 -43.44 -14.35 21.91
N LYS A 53 -44.12 -15.36 21.36
CA LYS A 53 -43.96 -16.76 21.74
C LYS A 53 -42.62 -17.32 21.31
N SER A 54 -42.17 -17.01 20.09
CA SER A 54 -40.85 -17.38 19.57
C SER A 54 -39.76 -16.84 20.49
N LEU A 55 -39.80 -15.54 20.82
CA LEU A 55 -38.78 -14.91 21.65
C LEU A 55 -38.77 -15.45 23.09
N ILE A 56 -39.94 -15.68 23.72
CA ILE A 56 -40.04 -16.27 25.05
C ILE A 56 -39.57 -17.74 25.07
N THR A 57 -39.75 -18.46 23.97
CA THR A 57 -39.27 -19.84 23.81
C THR A 57 -37.75 -19.84 23.62
N ASN A 58 -37.24 -18.98 22.74
CA ASN A 58 -35.81 -18.80 22.50
C ASN A 58 -35.07 -18.33 23.77
N LEU A 59 -35.68 -17.45 24.59
CA LEU A 59 -35.12 -17.04 25.89
C LEU A 59 -35.00 -18.19 26.91
N LYS A 60 -35.87 -19.21 26.82
CA LYS A 60 -35.78 -20.43 27.64
C LYS A 60 -34.79 -21.45 27.08
N GLU A 61 -34.46 -21.35 25.80
CA GLU A 61 -33.53 -22.21 25.07
C GLU A 61 -32.13 -21.61 24.92
N ILE A 62 -31.86 -20.46 25.56
CA ILE A 62 -30.50 -19.92 25.72
C ILE A 62 -29.67 -20.98 26.45
N GLY A 63 -28.91 -21.75 25.66
CA GLY A 63 -27.95 -22.73 26.17
C GLY A 63 -26.82 -22.03 26.93
N GLU A 64 -25.96 -22.82 27.59
CA GLU A 64 -24.79 -22.30 28.33
C GLU A 64 -23.86 -21.42 27.45
N ASP A 65 -23.93 -21.59 26.12
CA ASP A 65 -23.09 -20.90 25.13
C ASP A 65 -23.73 -19.65 24.50
N GLN A 66 -24.96 -19.26 24.88
CA GLN A 66 -25.65 -18.09 24.32
C GLN A 66 -25.72 -16.92 25.32
N VAL A 67 -25.49 -15.70 24.84
CA VAL A 67 -25.48 -14.48 25.68
C VAL A 67 -26.42 -13.43 25.11
N ILE A 68 -27.31 -12.89 25.95
CA ILE A 68 -28.11 -11.71 25.61
C ILE A 68 -27.25 -10.46 25.80
N ILE A 69 -27.02 -9.72 24.72
CA ILE A 69 -26.33 -8.44 24.75
C ILE A 69 -27.27 -7.30 24.38
N GLN A 70 -27.07 -6.13 25.01
CA GLN A 70 -27.84 -4.95 24.65
C GLN A 70 -27.44 -4.46 23.25
N ALA A 71 -28.42 -4.08 22.43
CA ALA A 71 -28.18 -3.64 21.05
C ALA A 71 -27.08 -2.56 20.89
N PRO A 72 -26.93 -1.55 21.79
CA PRO A 72 -25.84 -0.59 21.70
C PRO A 72 -24.45 -1.21 21.89
N VAL A 73 -24.32 -2.23 22.75
CA VAL A 73 -23.05 -2.96 22.96
C VAL A 73 -22.71 -3.77 21.73
N PHE A 74 -23.70 -4.49 21.16
CA PHE A 74 -23.51 -5.23 19.92
C PHE A 74 -23.06 -4.32 18.77
N HIS A 75 -23.75 -3.19 18.59
CA HIS A 75 -23.39 -2.21 17.55
C HIS A 75 -21.98 -1.65 17.76
N TRP A 76 -21.58 -1.38 19.01
CA TRP A 76 -20.22 -0.94 19.32
C TRP A 76 -19.17 -2.00 18.97
N LEU A 77 -19.41 -3.28 19.27
CA LEU A 77 -18.52 -4.39 18.90
C LEU A 77 -18.35 -4.48 17.39
N LEU A 78 -19.45 -4.54 16.63
CA LEU A 78 -19.39 -4.60 15.16
C LEU A 78 -18.69 -3.39 14.54
N LYS A 79 -18.77 -2.22 15.19
CA LYS A 79 -18.03 -1.02 14.76
C LYS A 79 -16.53 -1.13 15.00
N LYS A 80 -16.11 -1.87 16.02
CA LYS A 80 -14.69 -2.11 16.34
C LYS A 80 -14.08 -3.24 15.52
N ASP A 81 -14.91 -4.20 15.10
CA ASP A 81 -14.46 -5.37 14.33
C ASP A 81 -14.52 -5.15 12.81
N LYS A 82 -14.75 -3.90 12.36
CA LYS A 82 -14.80 -3.58 10.92
C LYS A 82 -13.48 -3.95 10.24
N GLY A 83 -13.58 -4.70 9.15
CA GLY A 83 -12.42 -5.12 8.36
C GLY A 83 -11.67 -6.32 8.91
N LEU A 84 -12.13 -6.92 10.03
CA LEU A 84 -11.59 -8.17 10.56
C LEU A 84 -12.33 -9.36 9.95
N ILE A 85 -11.63 -10.48 9.83
CA ILE A 85 -12.21 -11.74 9.37
C ILE A 85 -12.17 -12.71 10.56
N ILE A 86 -13.31 -13.30 10.91
CA ILE A 86 -13.39 -14.34 11.95
C ILE A 86 -12.48 -15.52 11.59
N ASP A 87 -12.02 -16.32 12.54
CA ASP A 87 -11.23 -17.52 12.24
C ASP A 87 -12.12 -18.70 11.76
N LYS A 88 -11.50 -19.79 11.28
CA LYS A 88 -12.27 -20.91 10.70
C LYS A 88 -13.04 -21.68 11.77
N GLN A 89 -12.49 -21.85 12.96
CA GLN A 89 -13.14 -22.61 14.03
C GLN A 89 -14.39 -21.88 14.51
N THR A 90 -14.31 -20.55 14.65
CA THR A 90 -15.48 -19.73 14.97
C THR A 90 -16.54 -19.80 13.86
N LEU A 91 -16.14 -19.74 12.58
CA LEU A 91 -17.08 -19.91 11.46
C LEU A 91 -17.79 -21.28 11.51
N ASP A 92 -17.05 -22.37 11.70
CA ASP A 92 -17.59 -23.73 11.72
C ASP A 92 -18.51 -23.98 12.92
N TYR A 93 -18.30 -23.24 14.02
CA TYR A 93 -19.22 -23.23 15.16
C TYR A 93 -20.51 -22.46 14.86
N MET A 94 -20.43 -21.38 14.07
CA MET A 94 -21.58 -20.57 13.68
C MET A 94 -22.41 -21.20 12.58
N ILE A 95 -21.78 -21.84 11.59
CA ILE A 95 -22.43 -22.43 10.43
C ILE A 95 -21.82 -23.82 10.25
N ASP A 96 -22.58 -24.87 10.58
CA ASP A 96 -22.10 -26.25 10.44
C ASP A 96 -22.02 -26.62 8.95
N PRO A 97 -20.80 -26.77 8.37
CA PRO A 97 -20.63 -27.05 6.96
C PRO A 97 -21.04 -28.46 6.55
N PHE A 98 -21.22 -29.37 7.53
CA PHE A 98 -21.67 -30.73 7.26
C PHE A 98 -23.20 -30.84 7.21
N SER A 99 -23.90 -29.91 7.88
CA SER A 99 -25.36 -29.84 7.89
C SER A 99 -25.91 -28.91 6.81
N ILE A 100 -25.16 -27.86 6.45
CA ILE A 100 -25.59 -26.84 5.49
C ILE A 100 -24.76 -26.98 4.22
N THR A 101 -25.20 -27.81 3.29
CA THR A 101 -24.37 -28.19 2.14
C THR A 101 -24.70 -27.44 0.86
N THR A 102 -25.91 -26.88 0.75
CA THR A 102 -26.38 -26.19 -0.46
C THR A 102 -26.56 -24.69 -0.23
N ILE A 103 -26.56 -23.89 -1.32
CA ILE A 103 -26.79 -22.44 -1.25
C ILE A 103 -28.17 -22.09 -0.66
N PRO A 104 -29.28 -22.75 -1.04
CA PRO A 104 -30.58 -22.48 -0.41
C PRO A 104 -30.59 -22.79 1.09
N GLU A 105 -29.98 -23.89 1.53
CA GLU A 105 -29.87 -24.22 2.96
C GLU A 105 -29.09 -23.13 3.73
N LEU A 106 -28.01 -22.62 3.15
CA LEU A 106 -27.22 -21.54 3.74
C LEU A 106 -28.04 -20.25 3.86
N GLN A 107 -28.77 -19.88 2.81
CA GLN A 107 -29.63 -18.71 2.81
C GLN A 107 -30.73 -18.83 3.88
N ASP A 108 -31.42 -19.97 3.93
CA ASP A 108 -32.51 -20.21 4.87
C ASP A 108 -32.01 -20.22 6.32
N TYR A 109 -30.89 -20.92 6.58
CA TYR A 109 -30.23 -20.91 7.88
C TYR A 109 -29.89 -19.49 8.33
N THR A 110 -29.27 -18.71 7.45
CA THR A 110 -28.83 -17.35 7.78
C THR A 110 -29.99 -16.40 8.02
N ASN A 111 -31.07 -16.49 7.23
CA ASN A 111 -32.28 -15.70 7.44
C ASN A 111 -32.98 -16.05 8.75
N ASN A 112 -33.06 -17.35 9.09
CA ASN A 112 -33.60 -17.79 10.38
C ASN A 112 -32.76 -17.26 11.54
N MET A 113 -31.43 -17.42 11.45
CA MET A 113 -30.48 -16.86 12.42
C MET A 113 -30.68 -15.34 12.62
N CYS A 114 -30.78 -14.58 11.53
CA CYS A 114 -30.99 -13.13 11.59
C CYS A 114 -32.33 -12.74 12.24
N ARG A 115 -33.38 -13.55 12.02
CA ARG A 115 -34.69 -13.37 12.63
C ARG A 115 -34.67 -13.68 14.12
N ASP A 116 -34.08 -14.82 14.49
CA ASP A 116 -34.04 -15.30 15.87
C ASP A 116 -33.23 -14.37 16.79
N PHE A 117 -32.15 -13.80 16.27
CA PHE A 117 -31.32 -12.85 17.01
C PHE A 117 -31.75 -11.37 16.85
N GLY A 118 -32.80 -11.07 16.09
CA GLY A 118 -33.26 -9.69 15.88
C GLY A 118 -32.22 -8.81 15.16
N TRP A 119 -31.46 -9.38 14.23
CA TRP A 119 -30.45 -8.65 13.48
C TRP A 119 -31.07 -7.75 12.41
N HIS A 120 -32.31 -8.00 12.00
CA HIS A 120 -33.04 -7.21 11.00
C HIS A 120 -32.22 -7.05 9.71
N VAL A 121 -31.69 -8.18 9.21
CA VAL A 121 -30.98 -8.25 7.94
C VAL A 121 -31.71 -9.27 7.06
N ASP A 122 -32.06 -8.86 5.85
CA ASP A 122 -32.59 -9.76 4.83
C ASP A 122 -31.43 -10.25 3.95
N VAL A 123 -31.34 -11.57 3.80
CA VAL A 123 -30.26 -12.24 3.06
C VAL A 123 -30.82 -12.91 1.83
N MET A 124 -30.24 -12.59 0.67
CA MET A 124 -30.50 -13.28 -0.58
C MET A 124 -29.18 -13.75 -1.18
N ILE A 125 -29.11 -15.01 -1.58
CA ILE A 125 -27.94 -15.60 -2.25
C ILE A 125 -28.44 -16.22 -3.55
N ASP A 126 -28.08 -15.60 -4.67
CA ASP A 126 -28.34 -16.13 -6.00
C ASP A 126 -27.10 -16.87 -6.51
N SER A 127 -27.28 -18.00 -7.18
CA SER A 127 -26.17 -18.83 -7.67
C SER A 127 -26.53 -19.56 -8.94
N ASP A 128 -25.53 -19.83 -9.77
CA ASP A 128 -25.70 -20.59 -11.01
C ASP A 128 -25.99 -22.09 -10.78
N ASP A 129 -25.45 -22.65 -9.69
CA ASP A 129 -25.71 -24.02 -9.22
C ASP A 129 -25.82 -24.04 -7.69
N ASN A 130 -26.81 -24.78 -7.16
CA ASN A 130 -27.09 -24.79 -5.72
C ASN A 130 -26.09 -25.62 -4.91
N ASP A 131 -25.42 -26.59 -5.53
CA ASP A 131 -24.52 -27.53 -4.87
C ASP A 131 -23.05 -27.13 -5.08
N ASN A 132 -22.68 -26.81 -6.31
CA ASN A 132 -21.32 -26.49 -6.74
C ASN A 132 -21.32 -25.22 -7.61
N PRO A 133 -21.65 -24.06 -7.03
CA PRO A 133 -21.71 -22.81 -7.77
C PRO A 133 -20.35 -22.44 -8.36
N THR A 134 -20.35 -22.00 -9.62
CA THR A 134 -19.19 -21.31 -10.20
C THR A 134 -19.29 -19.79 -10.05
N TYR A 135 -20.51 -19.30 -9.81
CA TYR A 135 -20.83 -17.90 -9.57
C TYR A 135 -21.93 -17.77 -8.51
N ALA A 136 -21.76 -16.82 -7.60
CA ALA A 136 -22.80 -16.48 -6.64
C ALA A 136 -22.84 -14.98 -6.36
N THR A 137 -24.02 -14.46 -6.07
CA THR A 137 -24.23 -13.07 -5.65
C THR A 137 -24.95 -13.05 -4.31
N ILE A 138 -24.32 -12.43 -3.31
CA ILE A 138 -24.93 -12.20 -2.00
C ILE A 138 -25.48 -10.77 -1.99
N THR A 139 -26.78 -10.62 -1.71
CA THR A 139 -27.42 -9.33 -1.44
C THR A 139 -27.86 -9.29 0.01
N LEU A 140 -27.42 -8.29 0.76
CA LEU A 140 -27.79 -8.08 2.16
C LEU A 140 -28.43 -6.72 2.34
N ASN A 141 -29.65 -6.68 2.88
CA ASN A 141 -30.41 -5.45 3.10
C ASN A 141 -30.65 -5.20 4.59
N SER A 142 -30.33 -4.00 5.08
CA SER A 142 -30.61 -3.55 6.44
C SER A 142 -30.35 -2.06 6.63
N ASN A 143 -31.11 -1.44 7.53
CA ASN A 143 -30.81 -0.09 8.04
C ASN A 143 -29.53 -0.04 8.92
N TYR A 144 -28.92 -1.18 9.22
CA TYR A 144 -27.72 -1.29 10.08
C TYR A 144 -26.50 -1.76 9.29
N LYS A 145 -25.72 -0.81 8.76
CA LYS A 145 -24.53 -1.08 7.94
C LYS A 145 -23.53 -2.04 8.58
N GLU A 146 -23.27 -1.88 9.87
CA GLU A 146 -22.34 -2.74 10.60
C GLU A 146 -22.73 -4.23 10.53
N ARG A 147 -24.04 -4.53 10.54
CA ARG A 147 -24.56 -5.90 10.52
C ARG A 147 -24.42 -6.53 9.14
N ILE A 148 -24.73 -5.78 8.07
CA ILE A 148 -24.59 -6.30 6.69
C ILE A 148 -23.13 -6.56 6.33
N TYR A 149 -22.19 -5.71 6.76
CA TYR A 149 -20.76 -5.96 6.53
C TYR A 149 -20.25 -7.16 7.30
N PHE A 150 -20.63 -7.30 8.57
CA PHE A 150 -20.25 -8.45 9.38
C PHE A 150 -20.78 -9.75 8.79
N LEU A 151 -22.04 -9.77 8.38
CA LEU A 151 -22.66 -10.95 7.78
C LEU A 151 -22.08 -11.26 6.38
N GLY A 152 -21.79 -10.23 5.59
CA GLY A 152 -21.09 -10.38 4.32
C GLY A 152 -19.75 -11.07 4.48
N ILE A 153 -18.96 -10.70 5.49
CA ILE A 153 -17.68 -11.37 5.80
C ILE A 153 -17.91 -12.85 6.16
N ILE A 154 -18.89 -13.16 7.01
CA ILE A 154 -19.22 -14.54 7.40
C ILE A 154 -19.58 -15.38 6.18
N LEU A 155 -20.53 -14.92 5.37
CA LEU A 155 -21.04 -15.64 4.21
C LEU A 155 -19.97 -15.79 3.12
N SER A 156 -19.26 -14.70 2.78
CA SER A 156 -18.18 -14.78 1.80
C SER A 156 -17.06 -15.70 2.27
N LYS A 157 -16.76 -15.73 3.57
CA LYS A 157 -15.78 -16.68 4.12
C LYS A 157 -16.26 -18.13 4.02
N TYR A 158 -17.52 -18.39 4.33
CA TYR A 158 -18.12 -19.71 4.18
C TYR A 158 -17.99 -20.21 2.74
N LEU A 159 -18.40 -19.40 1.77
CA LEU A 159 -18.31 -19.73 0.34
C LEU A 159 -16.85 -19.86 -0.14
N ALA A 160 -15.93 -19.06 0.38
CA ALA A 160 -14.51 -19.16 0.05
C ALA A 160 -13.90 -20.48 0.51
N ILE A 161 -14.25 -20.99 1.69
CA ILE A 161 -13.69 -22.22 2.26
C ILE A 161 -14.35 -23.48 1.70
N TYR A 162 -15.68 -23.45 1.58
CA TYR A 162 -16.48 -24.64 1.31
C TYR A 162 -16.94 -24.77 -0.14
N LYS A 163 -16.88 -23.68 -0.92
CA LYS A 163 -17.27 -23.64 -2.34
C LYS A 163 -16.18 -23.09 -3.27
N ASN A 164 -14.98 -22.78 -2.76
CA ASN A 164 -13.89 -22.12 -3.51
C ASN A 164 -14.30 -20.80 -4.21
N LEU A 165 -15.30 -20.08 -3.69
CA LEU A 165 -15.78 -18.84 -4.30
C LEU A 165 -15.06 -17.63 -3.69
N GLY A 166 -14.32 -16.89 -4.52
CA GLY A 166 -13.63 -15.65 -4.14
C GLY A 166 -14.39 -14.40 -4.58
N ILE A 167 -14.33 -13.33 -3.77
CA ILE A 167 -14.97 -12.05 -4.08
C ILE A 167 -14.35 -11.42 -5.33
N ILE A 168 -15.19 -11.01 -6.28
CA ILE A 168 -14.81 -10.21 -7.45
C ILE A 168 -15.02 -8.73 -7.15
N SER A 169 -16.17 -8.39 -6.59
CA SER A 169 -16.61 -7.02 -6.41
C SER A 169 -17.50 -6.89 -5.17
N VAL A 170 -17.54 -5.67 -4.64
CA VAL A 170 -18.43 -5.29 -3.54
C VAL A 170 -19.09 -3.97 -3.92
N HIS A 171 -20.41 -3.96 -4.00
CA HIS A 171 -21.21 -2.81 -4.40
C HIS A 171 -22.03 -2.29 -3.20
N PRO A 172 -21.49 -1.35 -2.41
CA PRO A 172 -22.21 -0.78 -1.28
C PRO A 172 -23.22 0.27 -1.73
N GLN A 173 -24.46 0.15 -1.27
CA GLN A 173 -25.53 1.14 -1.42
C GLN A 173 -25.91 1.75 -0.05
N LEU A 174 -27.02 2.50 0.01
CA LEU A 174 -27.45 3.18 1.25
C LEU A 174 -27.79 2.18 2.36
N ASP A 175 -28.63 1.21 2.09
CA ASP A 175 -29.12 0.21 3.07
C ASP A 175 -28.90 -1.23 2.56
N GLU A 176 -28.03 -1.40 1.57
CA GLU A 176 -27.78 -2.67 0.90
C GLU A 176 -26.30 -2.82 0.56
N ILE A 177 -25.83 -4.06 0.54
CA ILE A 177 -24.53 -4.44 -0.03
C ILE A 177 -24.74 -5.66 -0.92
N GLU A 178 -24.20 -5.57 -2.13
CA GLU A 178 -24.16 -6.67 -3.09
C GLU A 178 -22.69 -7.13 -3.23
N ILE A 179 -22.47 -8.44 -3.15
CA ILE A 179 -21.14 -9.06 -3.21
C ILE A 179 -21.19 -10.12 -4.31
N GLU A 180 -20.38 -9.94 -5.35
CA GLU A 180 -20.25 -10.90 -6.44
C GLU A 180 -19.06 -11.82 -6.17
N LEU A 181 -19.28 -13.13 -6.31
CA LEU A 181 -18.26 -14.16 -6.10
C LEU A 181 -18.16 -15.10 -7.30
N GLN A 182 -16.95 -15.60 -7.53
CA GLN A 182 -16.67 -16.57 -8.60
C GLN A 182 -15.66 -17.62 -8.14
N GLU A 183 -15.77 -18.80 -8.72
CA GLU A 183 -14.86 -19.92 -8.48
C GLU A 183 -13.40 -19.53 -8.73
N LYS A 184 -12.56 -19.90 -7.77
CA LYS A 184 -11.10 -19.74 -7.80
C LYS A 184 -10.42 -21.09 -7.88
N LYS A 185 -9.14 -21.07 -8.25
CA LYS A 185 -8.37 -22.32 -8.42
C LYS A 185 -8.06 -23.00 -7.09
N SER A 186 -8.08 -22.25 -6.00
CA SER A 186 -7.87 -22.75 -4.65
C SER A 186 -8.62 -21.94 -3.61
N ASN A 187 -8.88 -22.56 -2.47
CA ASN A 187 -9.38 -21.90 -1.26
C ASN A 187 -8.48 -20.72 -0.82
N ASP A 188 -7.16 -20.84 -0.96
CA ASP A 188 -6.23 -19.77 -0.57
C ASP A 188 -6.42 -18.51 -1.44
N GLU A 189 -6.65 -18.69 -2.75
CA GLU A 189 -6.95 -17.59 -3.66
C GLU A 189 -8.30 -16.93 -3.32
N ALA A 190 -9.32 -17.73 -3.02
CA ALA A 190 -10.62 -17.24 -2.59
C ALA A 190 -10.57 -16.46 -1.26
N LEU A 191 -9.81 -16.97 -0.28
CA LEU A 191 -9.59 -16.32 1.01
C LEU A 191 -8.78 -15.03 0.87
N GLN A 192 -7.78 -14.99 -0.01
CA GLN A 192 -7.05 -13.76 -0.29
C GLN A 192 -7.97 -12.69 -0.89
N ASN A 193 -8.87 -13.07 -1.81
CA ASN A 193 -9.86 -12.13 -2.34
C ASN A 193 -10.80 -11.57 -1.26
N LEU A 194 -11.16 -12.38 -0.26
CA LEU A 194 -11.91 -11.89 0.90
C LEU A 194 -11.11 -10.84 1.70
N VAL A 195 -9.83 -11.11 1.97
CA VAL A 195 -8.93 -10.18 2.67
C VAL A 195 -8.82 -8.86 1.91
N ASP A 196 -8.62 -8.92 0.59
CA ASP A 196 -8.42 -7.75 -0.26
C ASP A 196 -9.67 -6.84 -0.34
N ASN A 197 -10.87 -7.42 -0.25
CA ASN A 197 -12.13 -6.69 -0.43
C ASN A 197 -12.79 -6.27 0.90
N LEU A 198 -12.86 -7.18 1.88
CA LEU A 198 -13.58 -6.95 3.14
C LEU A 198 -12.68 -7.08 4.38
N GLY A 199 -11.47 -7.63 4.27
CA GLY A 199 -10.57 -7.94 5.37
C GLY A 199 -9.39 -6.99 5.56
N TYR A 200 -9.54 -5.70 5.24
CA TYR A 200 -8.44 -4.72 5.22
C TYR A 200 -7.73 -4.53 6.58
N MET A 201 -8.32 -4.97 7.70
CA MET A 201 -7.68 -4.90 9.03
C MET A 201 -6.94 -6.18 9.44
N VAL A 202 -7.06 -7.28 8.69
CA VAL A 202 -6.49 -8.59 9.09
C VAL A 202 -4.97 -8.52 9.29
N ASN A 203 -4.25 -7.93 8.34
CA ASN A 203 -2.79 -7.80 8.45
C ASN A 203 -2.38 -6.78 9.53
N ILE A 204 -3.18 -5.72 9.71
CA ILE A 204 -2.94 -4.68 10.72
C ILE A 204 -3.11 -5.27 12.12
N GLU A 205 -4.20 -5.98 12.37
CA GLU A 205 -4.47 -6.64 13.66
C GLU A 205 -3.36 -7.63 13.99
N LYS A 206 -2.96 -8.48 13.04
CA LYS A 206 -1.85 -9.42 13.23
C LYS A 206 -0.56 -8.72 13.66
N GLU A 207 -0.24 -7.60 13.03
CA GLU A 207 0.98 -6.83 13.31
C GLU A 207 0.89 -6.08 14.66
N LEU A 208 -0.27 -5.49 14.97
CA LEU A 208 -0.55 -4.85 16.26
C LEU A 208 -0.47 -5.87 17.41
N THR A 209 -1.01 -7.06 17.21
CA THR A 209 -1.03 -8.16 18.19
C THR A 209 0.35 -8.80 18.36
N ALA A 210 1.17 -8.88 17.30
CA ALA A 210 2.55 -9.37 17.38
C ALA A 210 3.47 -8.43 18.19
N HIS A 211 3.29 -7.12 18.06
CA HIS A 211 4.18 -6.10 18.65
C HIS A 211 3.43 -4.96 19.37
N PRO A 212 2.58 -5.25 20.38
CA PRO A 212 1.64 -4.27 20.94
C PRO A 212 2.32 -3.07 21.59
N ASN A 213 3.40 -3.29 22.34
CA ASN A 213 4.13 -2.22 23.02
C ASN A 213 4.83 -1.28 22.01
N PHE A 214 5.36 -1.84 20.92
CA PHE A 214 6.02 -1.04 19.87
C PHE A 214 5.00 -0.11 19.22
N TRP A 215 3.87 -0.65 18.75
CA TRP A 215 2.84 0.14 18.09
C TRP A 215 2.18 1.14 19.02
N HIS A 216 1.91 0.77 20.28
CA HIS A 216 1.40 1.71 21.28
C HIS A 216 2.34 2.91 21.48
N CYS A 217 3.64 2.68 21.66
CA CYS A 217 4.62 3.76 21.78
C CYS A 217 4.69 4.59 20.50
N LEU A 218 4.79 3.94 19.33
CA LEU A 218 4.91 4.63 18.05
C LEU A 218 3.70 5.53 17.76
N ILE A 219 2.48 5.02 17.95
CA ILE A 219 1.23 5.78 17.76
C ILE A 219 1.18 6.98 18.72
N ASN A 220 1.56 6.79 19.99
CA ASN A 220 1.57 7.87 20.96
C ASN A 220 2.59 8.96 20.62
N GLU A 221 3.80 8.61 20.19
CA GLU A 221 4.82 9.57 19.76
C GLU A 221 4.37 10.35 18.51
N HIS A 222 3.80 9.67 17.51
CA HIS A 222 3.23 10.34 16.35
C HIS A 222 2.06 11.26 16.72
N SER A 223 1.16 10.82 17.60
CA SER A 223 0.01 11.63 18.03
C SER A 223 0.45 12.86 18.83
N ALA A 224 1.36 12.68 19.81
CA ALA A 224 1.89 13.76 20.64
C ALA A 224 2.63 14.84 19.84
N SER A 225 3.28 14.44 18.74
CA SER A 225 3.96 15.35 17.81
C SER A 225 3.05 15.95 16.74
N SER A 226 1.73 15.73 16.78
CA SER A 226 0.80 16.12 15.71
C SER A 226 1.24 15.62 14.33
N TYR A 227 1.76 14.39 14.28
CA TYR A 227 2.29 13.72 13.09
C TYR A 227 3.43 14.49 12.41
N ASN A 228 4.27 15.17 13.21
CA ASN A 228 5.48 15.87 12.77
C ASN A 228 6.78 15.05 13.01
N LEU A 229 6.65 13.73 13.09
CA LEU A 229 7.78 12.79 13.09
C LEU A 229 7.97 12.20 11.71
N VAL A 230 9.22 12.07 11.30
CA VAL A 230 9.63 11.44 10.03
C VAL A 230 10.00 9.98 10.30
N THR A 231 9.37 9.06 9.57
CA THR A 231 9.57 7.61 9.71
C THR A 231 10.31 7.10 8.47
N ILE A 232 11.60 6.83 8.61
CA ILE A 232 12.48 6.43 7.51
C ILE A 232 13.22 5.14 7.85
N HIS A 233 13.63 4.40 6.81
CA HIS A 233 14.43 3.20 6.96
C HIS A 233 15.79 3.51 7.62
N ARG A 234 16.33 2.57 8.41
CA ARG A 234 17.59 2.78 9.15
C ARG A 234 18.76 3.17 8.23
N ASN A 235 18.91 2.51 7.08
CA ASN A 235 19.98 2.82 6.12
C ASN A 235 19.82 4.23 5.52
N PHE A 236 18.57 4.68 5.32
CA PHE A 236 18.29 6.04 4.85
C PHE A 236 18.73 7.06 5.91
N TYR A 237 18.44 6.78 7.18
CA TYR A 237 18.88 7.61 8.30
C TYR A 237 20.41 7.61 8.44
N GLU A 238 21.06 6.47 8.25
CA GLU A 238 22.52 6.35 8.28
C GLU A 238 23.19 7.22 7.21
N ASP A 239 22.70 7.18 5.97
CA ASP A 239 23.17 8.04 4.88
C ASP A 239 23.07 9.53 5.24
N LEU A 240 21.94 9.94 5.84
CA LEU A 240 21.77 11.31 6.32
C LEU A 240 22.77 11.70 7.41
N LEU A 241 23.06 10.80 8.36
CA LEU A 241 24.00 11.04 9.46
C LEU A 241 25.42 11.29 8.97
N ILE A 242 25.83 10.62 7.90
CA ILE A 242 27.14 10.82 7.27
C ILE A 242 27.14 11.95 6.21
N GLY A 243 26.05 12.70 6.10
CA GLY A 243 25.92 13.85 5.19
C GLY A 243 25.80 13.47 3.71
N LYS A 244 25.54 12.19 3.40
CA LYS A 244 25.25 11.74 2.03
C LYS A 244 23.79 11.99 1.72
N ILE A 245 23.51 12.24 0.44
CA ILE A 245 22.14 12.22 -0.08
C ILE A 245 21.74 10.75 -0.13
N PRO A 246 20.73 10.31 0.66
CA PRO A 246 20.37 8.90 0.72
C PRO A 246 19.99 8.39 -0.65
N LYS A 247 20.45 7.18 -0.99
CA LYS A 247 20.00 6.50 -2.20
C LYS A 247 18.58 6.01 -1.93
N ALA A 248 17.61 6.82 -2.33
CA ALA A 248 16.20 6.58 -2.10
C ALA A 248 15.68 5.47 -3.02
N ILE A 249 15.91 4.24 -2.58
CA ILE A 249 15.53 3.03 -3.32
C ILE A 249 14.99 1.97 -2.34
N LEU A 250 15.54 1.87 -1.11
CA LEU A 250 15.26 0.73 -0.24
C LEU A 250 13.84 0.68 0.36
N THR A 251 13.24 1.82 0.74
CA THR A 251 11.87 1.82 1.31
C THR A 251 10.80 1.61 0.25
N ILE A 252 11.10 2.02 -0.99
CA ILE A 252 10.18 1.90 -2.11
C ILE A 252 10.24 0.49 -2.72
N GLU A 253 11.43 -0.12 -2.79
CA GLU A 253 11.61 -1.48 -3.30
C GLU A 253 11.18 -2.57 -2.31
N SER A 254 11.20 -2.31 -0.99
CA SER A 254 10.68 -3.28 -0.01
C SER A 254 9.16 -3.50 -0.10
N GLU A 255 8.43 -2.50 -0.58
CA GLU A 255 6.96 -2.58 -0.77
C GLU A 255 6.57 -3.12 -2.16
N ASN A 256 7.51 -3.18 -3.12
CA ASN A 256 7.19 -3.51 -4.50
C ASN A 256 7.98 -4.73 -5.01
N ILE A 257 7.25 -5.71 -5.53
CA ILE A 257 7.81 -6.96 -6.09
C ILE A 257 8.66 -6.70 -7.36
N ARG A 258 8.60 -5.50 -7.95
CA ARG A 258 9.38 -5.10 -9.14
C ARG A 258 10.39 -3.99 -8.83
N PRO A 259 11.60 -4.03 -9.42
CA PRO A 259 12.53 -2.90 -9.38
C PRO A 259 11.84 -1.62 -9.84
N LEU A 260 12.16 -0.48 -9.22
CA LEU A 260 11.57 0.82 -9.56
C LEU A 260 11.72 1.19 -11.03
N GLU A 261 12.78 0.70 -11.65
CA GLU A 261 13.18 0.97 -13.03
C GLU A 261 12.28 0.27 -14.05
N GLU A 262 11.50 -0.75 -13.63
CA GLU A 262 10.58 -1.50 -14.49
C GLU A 262 9.12 -1.04 -14.37
N MET A 263 8.84 -0.07 -13.49
CA MET A 263 7.50 0.42 -13.25
C MET A 263 7.04 1.37 -14.37
N PRO A 264 5.77 1.28 -14.80
CA PRO A 264 5.17 2.34 -15.62
C PRO A 264 5.28 3.68 -14.90
N PHE A 265 5.60 4.75 -15.64
CA PHE A 265 5.91 6.07 -15.06
C PHE A 265 4.83 6.60 -14.11
N ALA A 266 3.55 6.48 -14.47
CA ALA A 266 2.45 6.90 -13.61
C ALA A 266 2.44 6.13 -12.27
N ALA A 267 2.65 4.81 -12.30
CA ALA A 267 2.72 3.99 -11.10
C ALA A 267 3.93 4.37 -10.24
N PHE A 268 5.09 4.63 -10.87
CA PHE A 268 6.30 5.10 -10.20
C PHE A 268 6.08 6.42 -9.44
N LEU A 269 5.46 7.43 -10.07
CA LEU A 269 5.16 8.71 -9.42
C LEU A 269 4.19 8.52 -8.24
N HIS A 270 3.17 7.66 -8.39
CA HIS A 270 2.25 7.33 -7.30
C HIS A 270 2.95 6.62 -6.14
N THR A 271 3.86 5.70 -6.41
CA THR A 271 4.63 5.00 -5.38
C THR A 271 5.51 5.98 -4.59
N ILE A 272 6.27 6.85 -5.26
CA ILE A 272 7.06 7.89 -4.60
C ILE A 272 6.19 8.77 -3.73
N LYS A 273 5.02 9.18 -4.24
CA LYS A 273 4.04 9.96 -3.50
C LYS A 273 3.61 9.24 -2.22
N THR A 274 3.18 7.99 -2.32
CA THR A 274 2.71 7.20 -1.18
C THR A 274 3.80 7.05 -0.12
N VAL A 275 5.02 6.65 -0.52
CA VAL A 275 6.12 6.44 0.43
C VAL A 275 6.55 7.74 1.10
N ALA A 276 6.70 8.83 0.34
CA ALA A 276 7.15 10.10 0.89
C ALA A 276 6.11 10.77 1.83
N GLU A 277 4.81 10.61 1.53
CA GLU A 277 3.74 11.12 2.39
C GLU A 277 3.57 10.26 3.65
N THR A 278 3.68 8.93 3.52
CA THR A 278 3.54 7.98 4.64
C THR A 278 4.71 8.09 5.61
N SER A 279 5.94 8.23 5.09
CA SER A 279 7.14 8.50 5.89
C SER A 279 7.20 9.90 6.50
N ARG A 280 6.27 10.80 6.10
CA ARG A 280 6.25 12.22 6.51
C ARG A 280 7.53 12.98 6.13
N MET A 281 8.31 12.47 5.16
CA MET A 281 9.44 13.21 4.61
C MET A 281 9.01 14.54 4.00
N VAL A 282 7.78 14.59 3.48
CA VAL A 282 7.12 15.79 2.97
C VAL A 282 5.65 15.78 3.40
N ASP A 283 4.97 16.92 3.35
CA ASP A 283 3.60 17.01 3.82
C ASP A 283 2.59 16.46 2.82
N LYS A 284 2.84 16.74 1.53
CA LYS A 284 1.97 16.35 0.42
C LYS A 284 2.68 16.50 -0.92
N ILE A 285 2.42 15.60 -1.85
CA ILE A 285 2.84 15.64 -3.25
C ILE A 285 1.59 15.72 -4.12
N TYR A 286 1.54 16.70 -5.01
CA TYR A 286 0.54 16.80 -6.07
C TYR A 286 1.20 16.35 -7.37
N ILE A 287 0.54 15.44 -8.08
CA ILE A 287 0.96 14.96 -9.39
C ILE A 287 0.06 15.67 -10.41
N GLU A 288 0.66 16.52 -11.24
CA GLU A 288 -0.03 17.33 -12.26
C GLU A 288 0.44 16.85 -13.64
N GLY A 289 -0.23 15.80 -14.17
CA GLY A 289 0.27 15.09 -15.34
C GLY A 289 1.56 14.34 -15.01
N ASN A 290 2.68 14.80 -15.56
CA ASN A 290 4.01 14.26 -15.27
C ASN A 290 4.80 15.14 -14.30
N ASP A 291 4.30 16.32 -13.94
CA ASP A 291 4.98 17.25 -13.04
C ASP A 291 4.66 16.95 -11.58
N LEU A 292 5.59 17.28 -10.70
CA LEU A 292 5.44 17.10 -9.26
C LEU A 292 5.48 18.43 -8.53
N LYS A 293 4.53 18.63 -7.64
CA LYS A 293 4.52 19.75 -6.70
C LYS A 293 4.54 19.21 -5.27
N ILE A 294 5.66 19.40 -4.59
CA ILE A 294 5.95 18.81 -3.29
C ILE A 294 5.83 19.90 -2.22
N ARG A 295 4.81 19.80 -1.38
CA ARG A 295 4.62 20.68 -0.21
C ARG A 295 5.43 20.17 0.98
N HIS A 296 6.10 21.08 1.67
CA HIS A 296 6.89 20.74 2.85
C HIS A 296 6.75 21.75 3.99
N GLY A 297 6.97 21.29 5.22
CA GLY A 297 6.94 22.09 6.45
C GLY A 297 8.31 22.59 6.92
N PHE A 298 9.40 22.27 6.22
CA PHE A 298 10.75 22.62 6.66
C PHE A 298 11.05 24.12 6.61
N ARG A 299 11.68 24.62 7.68
CA ARG A 299 12.12 26.02 7.82
C ARG A 299 13.54 26.26 7.31
N ASN A 300 14.36 25.22 7.29
CA ASN A 300 15.77 25.32 6.88
C ASN A 300 15.90 25.07 5.38
N MET A 301 16.25 26.09 4.61
CA MET A 301 16.40 25.98 3.16
C MET A 301 17.48 25.00 2.71
N LYS A 302 18.49 24.71 3.55
CA LYS A 302 19.46 23.63 3.26
C LYS A 302 18.78 22.27 3.29
N ALA A 303 17.87 22.03 4.24
CA ALA A 303 17.08 20.81 4.28
C ALA A 303 16.13 20.71 3.07
N VAL A 304 15.51 21.82 2.67
CA VAL A 304 14.64 21.86 1.48
C VAL A 304 15.42 21.49 0.21
N ARG A 305 16.64 22.02 0.05
CA ARG A 305 17.53 21.64 -1.07
C ARG A 305 17.90 20.17 -1.05
N ASN A 306 18.27 19.64 0.13
CA ASN A 306 18.58 18.21 0.25
C ASN A 306 17.38 17.32 -0.12
N ILE A 307 16.17 17.71 0.27
CA ILE A 307 14.95 16.98 -0.12
C ILE A 307 14.75 17.04 -1.63
N LYS A 308 14.89 18.23 -2.22
CA LYS A 308 14.85 18.40 -3.69
C LYS A 308 15.85 17.46 -4.36
N ASP A 309 17.10 17.45 -3.91
CA ASP A 309 18.16 16.60 -4.48
C ASP A 309 17.86 15.10 -4.32
N ILE A 310 17.23 14.69 -3.21
CA ILE A 310 16.76 13.30 -3.03
C ILE A 310 15.75 12.94 -4.12
N PHE A 311 14.69 13.74 -4.31
CA PHE A 311 13.67 13.45 -5.33
C PHE A 311 14.24 13.45 -6.74
N LEU A 312 15.08 14.43 -7.08
CA LEU A 312 15.76 14.48 -8.37
C LEU A 312 16.63 13.24 -8.59
N SER A 313 17.36 12.78 -7.57
CA SER A 313 18.18 11.56 -7.67
C SER A 313 17.34 10.31 -7.93
N ILE A 314 16.15 10.18 -7.32
CA ILE A 314 15.23 9.07 -7.56
C ILE A 314 14.74 9.08 -9.01
N LEU A 315 14.22 10.22 -9.46
CA LEU A 315 13.70 10.41 -10.81
C LEU A 315 14.79 10.17 -11.85
N GLU A 316 16.00 10.68 -11.59
CA GLU A 316 17.15 10.52 -12.45
C GLU A 316 17.51 9.04 -12.63
N LYS A 317 17.55 8.27 -11.54
CA LYS A 317 17.91 6.84 -11.56
C LYS A 317 16.91 6.00 -12.33
N SER A 318 15.64 6.37 -12.26
CA SER A 318 14.57 5.75 -13.05
C SER A 318 14.50 6.25 -14.50
N GLY A 319 15.43 7.11 -14.92
CA GLY A 319 15.56 7.51 -16.33
C GLY A 319 14.79 8.77 -16.73
N TYR A 320 14.16 9.48 -15.79
CA TYR A 320 13.39 10.69 -16.08
C TYR A 320 14.17 11.96 -15.75
N ASN A 321 14.14 12.96 -16.65
CA ASN A 321 14.78 14.25 -16.45
C ASN A 321 13.78 15.28 -15.95
N TYR A 322 14.16 15.97 -14.89
CA TYR A 322 13.35 17.00 -14.27
C TYR A 322 14.19 18.24 -13.99
N ASP A 323 13.59 19.41 -14.19
CA ASP A 323 14.06 20.66 -13.63
C ASP A 323 13.38 20.95 -12.31
N SER A 324 13.96 21.86 -11.52
CA SER A 324 13.48 22.13 -10.18
C SER A 324 13.44 23.60 -9.81
N GLU A 325 12.39 23.98 -9.10
CA GLU A 325 12.27 25.31 -8.49
C GLU A 325 11.85 25.16 -7.02
N ILE A 326 12.49 25.94 -6.14
CA ILE A 326 12.22 25.89 -4.70
C ILE A 326 11.62 27.23 -4.24
N THR A 327 10.55 27.15 -3.46
CA THR A 327 9.96 28.26 -2.71
C THR A 327 10.04 27.99 -1.20
N SER A 328 9.46 28.86 -0.38
CA SER A 328 9.44 28.67 1.08
C SER A 328 8.63 27.46 1.56
N SER A 329 7.75 26.90 0.72
CA SER A 329 6.80 25.85 1.11
C SER A 329 6.58 24.78 0.06
N TYR A 330 7.15 24.95 -1.13
CA TYR A 330 7.01 24.04 -2.26
C TYR A 330 8.32 23.82 -2.96
N ILE A 331 8.54 22.58 -3.38
CA ILE A 331 9.50 22.18 -4.41
C ILE A 331 8.67 21.80 -5.64
N TYR A 332 8.91 22.47 -6.75
CA TYR A 332 8.33 22.16 -8.05
C TYR A 332 9.35 21.35 -8.85
N LEU A 333 8.93 20.24 -9.42
CA LEU A 333 9.72 19.43 -10.34
C LEU A 333 8.96 19.33 -11.67
N THR A 334 9.55 19.83 -12.74
CA THR A 334 8.95 19.86 -14.08
C THR A 334 9.61 18.83 -14.98
N HIS A 335 8.82 17.96 -15.60
CA HIS A 335 9.31 16.84 -16.42
C HIS A 335 9.68 17.30 -17.83
N HIS A 336 10.83 16.83 -18.34
CA HIS A 336 11.33 17.13 -19.68
C HIS A 336 11.42 15.87 -20.57
N PRO A 337 10.29 15.38 -21.10
CA PRO A 337 10.26 14.17 -21.92
C PRO A 337 11.08 14.29 -23.22
N GLU A 338 11.24 15.50 -23.76
CA GLU A 338 12.09 15.76 -24.92
C GLU A 338 13.56 15.43 -24.66
N ILE A 339 14.05 15.65 -23.43
CA ILE A 339 15.41 15.31 -23.01
C ILE A 339 15.52 13.79 -22.86
N ASP A 340 14.54 13.15 -22.20
CA ASP A 340 14.48 11.69 -22.07
C ASP A 340 14.61 11.00 -23.43
N ASN A 341 13.78 11.43 -24.39
CA ASN A 341 13.77 10.88 -25.74
C ASN A 341 15.11 11.08 -26.45
N LYS A 342 15.74 12.25 -26.30
CA LYS A 342 17.05 12.52 -26.91
C LYS A 342 18.14 11.65 -26.31
N ILE A 343 18.14 11.47 -24.99
CA ILE A 343 19.10 10.59 -24.31
C ILE A 343 18.95 9.15 -24.78
N SER A 344 17.72 8.65 -24.88
CA SER A 344 17.44 7.31 -25.41
C SER A 344 17.95 7.14 -26.84
N GLU A 345 17.72 8.11 -27.72
CA GLU A 345 18.25 8.10 -29.09
C GLU A 345 19.78 8.00 -29.11
N LEU A 346 20.46 8.82 -28.29
CA LEU A 346 21.92 8.84 -28.22
C LEU A 346 22.50 7.54 -27.63
N PHE A 347 21.83 6.94 -26.65
CA PHE A 347 22.28 5.68 -26.05
C PHE A 347 22.09 4.48 -26.97
N VAL A 348 21.11 4.51 -27.88
CA VAL A 348 21.04 3.51 -28.97
C VAL A 348 22.29 3.60 -29.86
N LYS A 349 22.69 4.80 -30.29
CA LYS A 349 23.94 4.99 -31.08
C LYS A 349 25.17 4.49 -30.33
N LEU A 350 25.27 4.81 -29.04
CA LEU A 350 26.38 4.34 -28.19
C LEU A 350 26.44 2.81 -28.10
N SER A 351 25.26 2.16 -28.05
CA SER A 351 25.18 0.71 -27.96
C SER A 351 25.70 -0.02 -29.20
N GLU A 352 25.72 0.66 -30.35
CA GLU A 352 26.28 0.16 -31.60
C GLU A 352 27.80 0.42 -31.67
N ASN A 353 28.25 1.61 -31.28
CA ASN A 353 29.65 1.99 -31.33
C ASN A 353 30.07 2.92 -30.18
N ILE A 354 30.91 2.42 -29.27
CA ILE A 354 31.40 3.17 -28.11
C ILE A 354 32.34 4.33 -28.50
N ASP A 355 32.97 4.30 -29.68
CA ASP A 355 33.86 5.37 -30.14
C ASP A 355 33.10 6.67 -30.49
N GLU A 356 31.75 6.63 -30.51
CA GLU A 356 30.93 7.82 -30.75
C GLU A 356 30.75 8.74 -29.53
N VAL A 357 31.29 8.38 -28.36
CA VAL A 357 31.15 9.18 -27.11
C VAL A 357 31.40 10.69 -27.31
N PRO A 358 32.51 11.15 -27.96
CA PRO A 358 32.74 12.59 -28.14
C PRO A 358 31.68 13.29 -29.02
N LYS A 359 31.15 12.56 -30.02
CA LYS A 359 30.10 13.05 -30.92
C LYS A 359 28.76 13.13 -30.19
N ILE A 360 28.43 12.10 -29.41
CA ILE A 360 27.24 12.03 -28.56
C ILE A 360 27.21 13.18 -27.56
N ILE A 361 28.35 13.44 -26.90
CA ILE A 361 28.55 14.59 -26.01
C ILE A 361 28.21 15.90 -26.73
N SER A 362 28.80 16.11 -27.92
CA SER A 362 28.60 17.36 -28.68
C SER A 362 27.16 17.51 -29.19
N GLU A 363 26.54 16.41 -29.62
CA GLU A 363 25.16 16.36 -30.08
C GLU A 363 24.17 16.72 -28.96
N PHE A 364 24.37 16.15 -27.76
CA PHE A 364 23.53 16.46 -26.60
C PHE A 364 23.70 17.91 -26.16
N VAL A 365 24.93 18.40 -26.03
CA VAL A 365 25.21 19.80 -25.66
C VAL A 365 24.52 20.78 -26.62
N ASN A 366 24.57 20.51 -27.92
CA ASN A 366 23.91 21.37 -28.91
C ASN A 366 22.39 21.28 -28.81
N PHE A 367 21.83 20.09 -28.57
CA PHE A 367 20.39 19.92 -28.37
C PHE A 367 19.88 20.70 -27.16
N VAL A 368 20.52 20.56 -26.00
CA VAL A 368 20.11 21.25 -24.77
C VAL A 368 20.19 22.77 -24.95
N LYS A 369 21.18 23.28 -25.71
CA LYS A 369 21.25 24.72 -26.07
C LYS A 369 20.07 25.25 -26.87
N THR A 370 19.29 24.38 -27.54
CA THR A 370 18.09 24.79 -28.29
C THR A 370 16.84 24.90 -27.42
N LEU A 371 16.87 24.39 -26.20
CA LEU A 371 15.74 24.41 -25.29
C LEU A 371 15.73 25.73 -24.49
N GLU A 372 14.54 26.33 -24.37
CA GLU A 372 14.34 27.51 -23.55
C GLU A 372 13.87 27.13 -22.15
N LYS A 373 14.25 27.94 -21.14
CA LYS A 373 13.81 27.80 -19.73
C LYS A 373 14.18 26.46 -19.07
N ILE A 374 15.38 25.99 -19.35
CA ILE A 374 15.94 24.81 -18.66
C ILE A 374 17.22 25.15 -17.91
N ASP A 375 17.50 24.44 -16.82
CA ASP A 375 18.81 24.51 -16.17
C ASP A 375 19.85 23.74 -16.99
N PHE A 376 20.51 24.47 -17.89
CA PHE A 376 21.51 23.92 -18.80
C PHE A 376 22.59 23.09 -18.07
N LEU A 377 23.07 23.56 -16.92
CA LEU A 377 24.15 22.88 -16.21
C LEU A 377 23.63 21.60 -15.54
N GLU A 378 22.46 21.64 -14.91
CA GLU A 378 21.84 20.47 -14.27
C GLU A 378 21.59 19.35 -15.29
N GLN A 379 21.06 19.68 -16.47
CA GLN A 379 20.80 18.70 -17.54
C GLN A 379 22.08 18.07 -18.09
N LEU A 380 23.16 18.85 -18.25
CA LEU A 380 24.46 18.28 -18.64
C LEU A 380 25.05 17.36 -17.57
N GLN A 381 24.85 17.68 -16.29
CA GLN A 381 25.33 16.85 -15.20
C GLN A 381 24.59 15.51 -15.14
N VAL A 382 23.27 15.53 -15.25
CA VAL A 382 22.44 14.31 -15.31
C VAL A 382 22.81 13.44 -16.50
N PHE A 383 22.93 14.04 -17.69
CA PHE A 383 23.36 13.32 -18.88
C PHE A 383 24.75 12.71 -18.72
N GLY A 384 25.70 13.47 -18.15
CA GLY A 384 27.04 13.00 -17.85
C GLY A 384 27.00 11.72 -17.02
N ARG A 385 26.32 11.74 -15.86
CA ARG A 385 26.20 10.56 -14.98
C ARG A 385 25.61 9.35 -15.70
N ARG A 386 24.53 9.56 -16.47
CA ARG A 386 23.89 8.49 -17.24
C ARG A 386 24.78 7.94 -18.34
N LEU A 387 25.50 8.79 -19.05
CA LEU A 387 26.45 8.38 -20.08
C LEU A 387 27.59 7.54 -19.48
N GLY A 388 28.11 7.94 -18.33
CA GLY A 388 29.06 7.15 -17.54
C GLY A 388 28.55 5.74 -17.23
N ARG A 389 27.31 5.64 -16.71
CA ARG A 389 26.64 4.35 -16.46
C ARG A 389 26.53 3.51 -17.74
N GLN A 390 26.13 4.10 -18.85
CA GLN A 390 25.96 3.38 -20.12
C GLN A 390 27.28 2.87 -20.72
N ILE A 391 28.37 3.62 -20.57
CA ILE A 391 29.71 3.16 -20.99
C ILE A 391 30.09 1.87 -20.26
N ILE A 392 29.83 1.81 -18.96
CA ILE A 392 30.10 0.63 -18.15
C ILE A 392 29.19 -0.53 -18.57
N ILE A 393 27.87 -0.30 -18.73
CA ILE A 393 26.91 -1.30 -19.23
C ILE A 393 27.33 -1.88 -20.59
N TYR A 394 27.78 -1.02 -21.52
CA TYR A 394 28.26 -1.46 -22.84
C TYR A 394 29.45 -2.43 -22.68
N HIS A 395 30.40 -2.10 -21.81
CA HIS A 395 31.55 -2.94 -21.53
C HIS A 395 31.14 -4.30 -20.92
N GLU A 396 30.18 -4.32 -19.98
CA GLU A 396 29.63 -5.57 -19.43
C GLU A 396 29.01 -6.45 -20.51
N LYS A 397 28.22 -5.86 -21.41
CA LYS A 397 27.59 -6.57 -22.53
C LYS A 397 28.62 -7.13 -23.51
N LYS A 398 29.67 -6.37 -23.82
CA LYS A 398 30.70 -6.75 -24.79
C LYS A 398 31.64 -7.83 -24.28
N TYR A 399 32.00 -7.79 -22.99
CA TYR A 399 33.04 -8.66 -22.42
C TYR A 399 32.50 -9.69 -21.41
N GLY A 400 31.22 -9.63 -21.04
CA GLY A 400 30.55 -10.63 -20.19
C GLY A 400 30.93 -10.59 -18.70
N SER A 401 31.71 -9.59 -18.25
CA SER A 401 32.02 -9.41 -16.82
C SER A 401 31.04 -8.46 -16.16
N ARG A 402 30.53 -8.84 -15.00
CA ARG A 402 29.75 -7.98 -14.08
C ARG A 402 30.53 -7.63 -12.80
N HIS A 403 31.75 -8.16 -12.66
CA HIS A 403 32.63 -7.83 -11.55
C HIS A 403 33.66 -6.80 -12.02
N TRP A 404 33.74 -5.70 -11.30
CA TRP A 404 34.63 -4.58 -11.58
C TRP A 404 35.80 -4.57 -10.62
N ASP A 405 37.01 -4.58 -11.17
CA ASP A 405 38.23 -4.17 -10.48
C ASP A 405 38.75 -2.85 -11.08
N LEU A 406 39.68 -2.21 -10.38
CA LEU A 406 40.25 -0.92 -10.79
C LEU A 406 40.89 -0.97 -12.19
N THR A 407 41.47 -2.12 -12.59
CA THR A 407 42.15 -2.27 -13.88
C THR A 407 41.15 -2.38 -15.03
N THR A 408 40.11 -3.18 -14.83
CA THR A 408 39.03 -3.38 -15.80
C THR A 408 38.23 -2.08 -15.95
N PHE A 409 37.99 -1.35 -14.86
CA PHE A 409 37.38 -0.03 -14.87
C PHE A 409 38.20 0.99 -15.68
N ALA A 410 39.49 1.14 -15.39
CA ALA A 410 40.36 2.08 -16.11
C ALA A 410 40.40 1.75 -17.61
N ASN A 411 40.42 0.47 -17.98
CA ASN A 411 40.37 0.07 -19.39
C ASN A 411 39.04 0.39 -20.07
N ALA A 412 37.90 0.19 -19.39
CA ALA A 412 36.59 0.54 -19.93
C ALA A 412 36.44 2.06 -20.13
N PHE A 413 37.01 2.86 -19.22
CA PHE A 413 36.88 4.31 -19.25
C PHE A 413 37.77 5.01 -20.30
N LYS A 414 38.81 4.35 -20.82
CA LYS A 414 39.72 4.89 -21.85
C LYS A 414 39.01 5.44 -23.09
N VAL A 415 37.81 4.97 -23.42
CA VAL A 415 37.05 5.49 -24.57
C VAL A 415 36.66 6.96 -24.37
N VAL A 416 36.44 7.38 -23.12
CA VAL A 416 36.17 8.78 -22.76
C VAL A 416 37.46 9.61 -22.81
N ASP A 417 38.60 8.98 -22.53
CA ASP A 417 39.93 9.61 -22.56
C ASP A 417 40.44 9.88 -23.99
N THR A 418 39.74 9.49 -25.05
CA THR A 418 40.19 9.74 -26.44
C THR A 418 40.41 11.22 -26.78
N GLN A 419 39.80 12.12 -26.01
CA GLN A 419 39.89 13.58 -26.14
C GLN A 419 40.82 14.22 -25.09
N ILE A 420 41.48 13.40 -24.26
CA ILE A 420 42.15 13.82 -23.03
C ILE A 420 43.46 13.06 -22.87
N LYS A 421 44.52 13.75 -22.46
CA LYS A 421 45.80 13.11 -22.13
C LYS A 421 45.82 12.77 -20.64
N SER A 422 45.31 11.58 -20.33
CA SER A 422 45.21 11.04 -18.99
C SER A 422 46.29 10.01 -18.65
N GLN A 423 46.54 9.82 -17.36
CA GLN A 423 47.34 8.75 -16.79
C GLN A 423 46.59 8.11 -15.62
N TRP A 424 46.72 6.79 -15.51
CA TRP A 424 46.10 6.00 -14.47
C TRP A 424 47.20 5.29 -13.67
N GLU A 425 47.31 5.57 -12.38
CA GLU A 425 48.16 4.82 -11.46
C GLU A 425 47.30 3.94 -10.56
N ILE A 426 47.37 2.61 -10.77
CA ILE A 426 46.52 1.65 -10.06
C ILE A 426 47.34 0.96 -8.96
N ARG A 427 46.80 0.99 -7.74
CA ARG A 427 47.30 0.30 -6.55
C ARG A 427 46.29 -0.76 -6.11
N THR A 428 46.60 -1.51 -5.05
CA THR A 428 45.79 -2.66 -4.62
C THR A 428 44.33 -2.30 -4.35
N ASN A 429 44.07 -1.20 -3.62
CA ASN A 429 42.72 -0.74 -3.25
C ASN A 429 42.47 0.73 -3.62
N SER A 430 43.36 1.34 -4.41
CA SER A 430 43.20 2.73 -4.83
C SER A 430 43.72 2.95 -6.24
N MET A 431 43.21 3.98 -6.90
CA MET A 431 43.76 4.47 -8.16
C MET A 431 43.79 5.99 -8.20
N GLU A 432 44.80 6.52 -8.86
CA GLU A 432 44.98 7.94 -9.12
C GLU A 432 44.79 8.19 -10.62
N TYR A 433 43.94 9.15 -10.95
CA TYR A 433 43.62 9.56 -12.32
C TYR A 433 44.06 11.00 -12.53
N THR A 434 45.06 11.17 -13.39
CA THR A 434 45.71 12.46 -13.64
C THR A 434 45.47 12.90 -15.07
N VAL A 435 45.01 14.12 -15.27
CA VAL A 435 44.77 14.70 -16.59
C VAL A 435 45.65 15.93 -16.80
N HIS A 436 46.56 15.86 -17.77
CA HIS A 436 47.49 16.94 -18.08
C HIS A 436 46.99 17.86 -19.20
N GLU A 437 46.28 17.31 -20.19
CA GLU A 437 45.73 18.08 -21.30
C GLU A 437 44.28 17.61 -21.53
N CYS A 438 43.33 18.54 -21.52
CA CYS A 438 41.92 18.24 -21.72
C CYS A 438 41.31 19.23 -22.72
N SER A 439 40.75 18.73 -23.81
CA SER A 439 40.09 19.57 -24.83
C SER A 439 38.83 20.28 -24.29
N TYR A 440 38.36 19.89 -23.10
CA TYR A 440 37.22 20.49 -22.41
C TYR A 440 37.61 21.51 -21.33
N ALA A 441 38.91 21.73 -21.06
CA ALA A 441 39.35 22.60 -19.96
C ALA A 441 38.85 24.05 -20.09
N ASP A 442 38.76 24.57 -21.32
CA ASP A 442 38.31 25.94 -21.60
C ASP A 442 36.78 26.09 -21.66
N ASP A 443 36.02 24.98 -21.65
CA ASP A 443 34.56 24.97 -21.64
C ASP A 443 34.07 24.41 -20.30
N PHE A 444 33.78 25.32 -19.37
CA PHE A 444 33.32 25.00 -18.01
C PHE A 444 32.20 23.94 -17.98
N ASN A 445 31.26 24.01 -18.92
CA ASN A 445 30.12 23.10 -18.97
C ASN A 445 30.53 21.69 -19.41
N LYS A 446 31.40 21.59 -20.42
CA LYS A 446 31.93 20.29 -20.87
C LYS A 446 32.86 19.67 -19.84
N CYS A 447 33.66 20.48 -19.14
CA CYS A 447 34.51 20.03 -18.04
C CYS A 447 33.66 19.42 -16.90
N HIS A 448 32.59 20.11 -16.50
CA HIS A 448 31.64 19.61 -15.49
C HIS A 448 30.95 18.33 -15.93
N MET A 449 30.47 18.25 -17.16
CA MET A 449 29.84 17.05 -17.68
C MET A 449 30.81 15.87 -17.73
N HIS A 450 32.06 16.07 -18.14
CA HIS A 450 33.07 15.00 -18.14
C HIS A 450 33.32 14.44 -16.72
N ARG A 451 33.37 15.32 -15.71
CA ARG A 451 33.43 14.92 -14.30
C ARG A 451 32.21 14.09 -13.89
N GLU A 452 31.02 14.44 -14.37
CA GLU A 452 29.81 13.67 -14.06
C GLU A 452 29.77 12.32 -14.78
N ILE A 453 30.31 12.20 -16.01
CA ILE A 453 30.55 10.90 -16.68
C ILE A 453 31.39 9.99 -15.80
N PHE A 454 32.48 10.52 -15.26
CA PHE A 454 33.37 9.78 -14.38
C PHE A 454 32.65 9.29 -13.10
N LYS A 455 31.91 10.19 -12.44
CA LYS A 455 31.14 9.84 -11.23
C LYS A 455 30.08 8.76 -11.50
N GLY A 456 29.32 8.91 -12.60
CA GLY A 456 28.28 7.93 -12.96
C GLY A 456 28.85 6.55 -13.28
N ALA A 457 30.02 6.50 -13.93
CA ALA A 457 30.73 5.26 -14.18
C ALA A 457 31.20 4.59 -12.87
N ILE A 458 31.80 5.34 -11.95
CA ILE A 458 32.23 4.83 -10.63
C ILE A 458 31.05 4.35 -9.81
N GLU A 459 29.96 5.14 -9.75
CA GLU A 459 28.79 4.76 -8.97
C GLU A 459 28.18 3.46 -9.47
N TYR A 460 28.15 3.23 -10.79
CA TYR A 460 27.64 1.98 -11.34
C TYR A 460 28.60 0.80 -11.10
N ALA A 461 29.91 0.99 -11.31
CA ALA A 461 30.89 -0.09 -11.20
C ALA A 461 31.15 -0.54 -9.75
N PHE A 462 31.20 0.40 -8.80
CA PHE A 462 31.64 0.15 -7.42
C PHE A 462 30.60 0.53 -6.35
N GLY A 463 29.49 1.17 -6.72
CA GLY A 463 28.40 1.47 -5.79
C GLY A 463 28.84 2.35 -4.61
N THR A 464 28.59 1.86 -3.40
CA THR A 464 29.01 2.52 -2.14
C THR A 464 30.40 2.12 -1.67
N LEU A 465 31.09 1.23 -2.39
CA LEU A 465 32.42 0.74 -2.02
C LEU A 465 33.53 1.70 -2.43
N ALA A 466 33.26 2.63 -3.36
CA ALA A 466 34.23 3.62 -3.82
C ALA A 466 34.07 4.99 -3.11
N GLU A 467 35.18 5.54 -2.66
CA GLU A 467 35.34 6.92 -2.22
C GLU A 467 36.18 7.68 -3.26
N VAL A 468 35.67 8.83 -3.71
CA VAL A 468 36.32 9.67 -4.73
C VAL A 468 36.69 11.00 -4.11
N GLU A 469 37.98 11.34 -4.18
CA GLU A 469 38.55 12.61 -3.73
C GLU A 469 39.12 13.36 -4.94
N ILE A 470 38.72 14.61 -5.14
CA ILE A 470 39.23 15.46 -6.22
C ILE A 470 40.25 16.40 -5.60
N ILE A 471 41.52 16.25 -5.97
CA ILE A 471 42.65 16.95 -5.37
C ILE A 471 42.95 18.25 -6.13
N LYS A 472 42.97 18.20 -7.48
CA LYS A 472 43.27 19.34 -8.36
C LYS A 472 42.36 19.37 -9.58
N LEU A 473 42.13 20.56 -10.14
CA LEU A 473 41.29 20.77 -11.31
C LEU A 473 41.85 21.87 -12.24
N LEU A 474 42.09 21.52 -13.51
CA LEU A 474 42.42 22.47 -14.58
C LEU A 474 41.41 23.63 -14.65
N GLY A 475 40.11 23.33 -14.48
CA GLY A 475 39.03 24.33 -14.49
C GLY A 475 39.07 25.33 -13.32
N HIS A 476 39.86 25.07 -12.28
CA HIS A 476 40.11 26.00 -11.17
C HIS A 476 41.46 26.74 -11.29
N GLY A 477 42.19 26.53 -12.40
CA GLY A 477 43.50 27.14 -12.66
C GLY A 477 44.70 26.32 -12.16
N ASP A 478 44.50 25.07 -11.75
CA ASP A 478 45.62 24.16 -11.44
C ASP A 478 46.32 23.69 -12.73
N ASP A 479 47.56 23.21 -12.61
CA ASP A 479 48.36 22.76 -13.77
C ASP A 479 47.88 21.40 -14.36
N TYR A 480 47.03 20.67 -13.64
CA TYR A 480 46.47 19.37 -14.04
C TYR A 480 45.22 19.03 -13.20
N CYS A 481 44.36 18.13 -13.69
CA CYS A 481 43.33 17.53 -12.84
C CYS A 481 43.88 16.28 -12.16
N ASP A 482 43.51 16.08 -10.91
CA ASP A 482 43.97 14.95 -10.10
C ASP A 482 42.79 14.41 -9.28
N VAL A 483 42.48 13.13 -9.49
CA VAL A 483 41.36 12.45 -8.84
C VAL A 483 41.84 11.15 -8.24
N TYR A 484 41.67 11.01 -6.92
CA TYR A 484 42.03 9.83 -6.17
C TYR A 484 40.78 9.01 -5.84
N ILE A 485 40.86 7.70 -6.05
CA ILE A 485 39.75 6.77 -5.81
C ILE A 485 40.23 5.68 -4.88
N THR A 486 39.46 5.41 -3.83
CA THR A 486 39.71 4.29 -2.92
C THR A 486 38.51 3.36 -2.95
N VAL A 487 38.73 2.07 -3.18
CA VAL A 487 37.68 1.03 -3.15
C VAL A 487 37.89 0.16 -1.92
N LYS A 488 36.84 0.06 -1.09
CA LYS A 488 36.83 -0.65 0.19
C LYS A 488 36.56 -2.14 0.06
#